data_AF-A0A653BMT6-F1
#
_entry.id   AF-A0A653BMT6-F1
#
_cell.length_a   1.000
_cell.length_b   1.000
_cell.length_c   1.000
_cell.angle_alpha   90.00
_cell.angle_beta   90.00
_cell.angle_gamma   90.00
#
_symmetry.space_group_name_H-M   'P 1'
#
loop_
_entity.id
_entity.type
_entity.pdbx_description
1 polymer ?
#
loop_
_entity_poly.entity_id
_entity_poly.type
_entity_poly.pdbx_seq_one_letter_code
_entity_poly.pdbx_strand_id
1 'polypeptide(L)'
;MTRLEEQRQAVSQALENQDQRISAIETSQKIVEEQLQQVKDQVKEMIREELRELSAGERSLTAAAPAFPDRHTGVVAKPYPYNGKTSWDIYYMQFENIARMNNWSNEKKLVCLHPC
;
A
#
# COMPACT_ATOMS: atom_id res chain seq x y z
N MET A 1 38.01 50.11 -22.66
CA MET A 1 37.49 49.74 -21.32
C MET A 1 38.63 49.17 -20.52
N THR A 2 38.65 49.42 -19.21
CA THR A 2 39.68 48.86 -18.33
C THR A 2 39.31 47.42 -17.95
N ARG A 3 40.30 46.53 -17.80
CA ARG A 3 40.10 45.11 -17.40
C ARG A 3 39.20 44.94 -16.16
N LEU A 4 39.23 45.93 -15.26
CA LEU A 4 38.42 45.96 -14.05
C LEU A 4 36.92 46.16 -14.35
N GLU A 5 36.58 46.98 -15.35
CA GLU A 5 35.18 47.21 -15.75
C GLU A 5 34.58 45.95 -16.39
N GLU A 6 35.36 45.24 -17.21
CA GLU A 6 34.95 43.97 -17.82
C GLU A 6 34.71 42.89 -16.76
N GLN A 7 35.59 42.79 -15.76
CA GLN A 7 35.38 41.88 -14.63
C GLN A 7 34.14 42.25 -13.82
N ARG A 8 33.92 43.54 -13.55
CA ARG A 8 32.71 44.00 -12.84
C ARG A 8 31.44 43.62 -13.59
N GLN A 9 31.41 43.84 -14.91
CA GLN A 9 30.27 43.49 -15.75
C GLN A 9 30.01 41.99 -15.80
N ALA A 10 31.07 41.18 -15.91
CA ALA A 10 30.96 39.72 -15.88
C ALA A 10 30.39 39.21 -14.54
N VAL A 11 30.82 39.79 -13.42
CA VAL A 11 30.29 39.46 -12.08
C VAL A 11 28.83 39.88 -11.96
N SER A 12 28.46 41.09 -12.40
CA SER A 12 27.06 41.53 -12.39
C SER A 12 26.16 40.59 -13.20
N GLN A 13 26.59 40.18 -14.39
CA GLN A 13 25.81 39.26 -15.21
C GLN A 13 25.69 37.87 -14.58
N ALA A 14 26.75 37.37 -13.95
CA ALA A 14 26.73 36.09 -13.25
C ALA A 14 25.77 36.11 -12.05
N LEU A 15 25.73 37.22 -11.30
CA LEU A 15 24.80 37.40 -10.19
C LEU A 15 23.35 37.42 -10.66
N GLU A 16 23.03 38.16 -11.72
CA GLU A 16 21.68 38.16 -12.31
C GLU A 16 21.26 36.77 -12.80
N ASN A 17 22.17 36.02 -13.42
CA ASN A 17 21.89 34.65 -13.84
C ASN A 17 21.63 33.73 -12.65
N GLN A 18 22.40 33.89 -11.57
CA GLN A 18 22.20 33.15 -10.33
C GLN A 18 20.84 33.45 -9.70
N ASP A 19 20.46 34.72 -9.64
CA ASP A 19 19.17 35.17 -9.10
C ASP A 19 18.00 34.54 -9.88
N GLN A 20 18.05 34.59 -11.21
CA GLN A 20 17.05 33.93 -12.07
C GLN A 20 16.95 32.41 -11.82
N ARG A 21 18.09 31.73 -11.64
CA ARG A 21 18.12 30.30 -11.33
C ARG A 21 17.53 30.00 -9.95
N ILE A 22 17.81 30.85 -8.96
CA ILE A 22 17.24 30.71 -7.61
C ILE A 22 15.73 30.87 -7.67
N SER A 23 15.21 31.92 -8.32
CA SER A 23 13.76 32.12 -8.48
C SER A 23 13.07 30.95 -9.19
N ALA A 24 13.71 30.36 -10.20
CA ALA A 24 13.19 29.18 -10.89
C ALA A 24 13.13 27.95 -9.97
N ILE A 25 14.14 27.76 -9.11
CA ILE A 25 14.17 26.67 -8.13
C ILE A 25 13.09 26.88 -7.06
N GLU A 26 12.94 28.09 -6.52
CA GLU A 26 11.90 28.41 -5.52
C GLU A 26 10.49 28.13 -6.07
N THR A 27 10.25 28.53 -7.32
CA THR A 27 8.97 28.28 -8.00
C THR A 27 8.74 26.77 -8.18
N SER A 28 9.76 26.04 -8.62
CA SER A 28 9.69 24.59 -8.81
C SER A 28 9.45 23.85 -7.48
N GLN A 29 10.12 24.28 -6.42
CA GLN A 29 9.96 23.73 -5.08
C GLN A 29 8.53 23.92 -4.57
N LYS A 30 7.96 25.12 -4.74
CA LYS A 30 6.58 25.40 -4.37
C LYS A 30 5.59 24.47 -5.09
N ILE A 31 5.78 24.26 -6.39
CA ILE A 31 4.93 23.35 -7.18
C ILE A 31 5.02 21.92 -6.66
N VAL A 32 6.23 21.44 -6.36
CA VAL A 32 6.45 20.10 -5.81
C VAL A 32 5.81 19.94 -4.43
N GLU A 33 5.90 20.95 -3.57
CA GLU A 33 5.25 20.95 -2.26
C GLU A 33 3.71 20.88 -2.37
N GLU A 34 3.13 21.65 -3.29
CA GLU A 34 1.68 21.61 -3.57
C GLU A 34 1.24 20.24 -4.11
N GLN A 35 1.99 19.66 -5.05
CA GLN A 35 1.71 18.31 -5.58
C GLN A 35 1.83 17.23 -4.51
N LEU A 36 2.84 17.31 -3.65
CA LEU A 36 3.03 16.37 -2.56
C LEU A 36 1.85 16.41 -1.57
N GLN A 37 1.38 17.62 -1.24
CA GLN A 37 0.23 17.79 -0.37
C GLN A 37 -1.04 17.20 -1.01
N GLN A 38 -1.25 17.43 -2.30
CA GLN A 38 -2.36 16.83 -3.03
C GLN A 38 -2.34 15.30 -3.01
N VAL A 39 -1.18 14.68 -3.30
CA VAL A 39 -1.02 13.22 -3.27
C VAL A 39 -1.28 12.66 -1.87
N LYS A 40 -0.77 13.34 -0.84
CA LYS A 40 -0.99 12.96 0.56
C LYS A 40 -2.48 12.95 0.91
N ASP A 41 -3.23 13.95 0.48
CA ASP A 41 -4.67 14.04 0.74
C ASP A 41 -5.44 12.96 -0.04
N GLN A 42 -5.06 12.68 -1.30
CA GLN A 42 -5.63 11.56 -2.07
C GLN A 42 -5.41 10.21 -1.39
N VAL A 43 -4.17 9.92 -0.96
CA VAL A 43 -3.86 8.67 -0.25
C VAL A 43 -4.65 8.56 1.06
N LYS A 44 -4.81 9.67 1.79
CA LYS A 44 -5.60 9.68 3.03
C LYS A 44 -7.07 9.34 2.79
N GLU A 45 -7.67 9.85 1.71
CA GLU A 45 -9.04 9.50 1.35
C GLU A 45 -9.15 8.06 0.86
N MET A 46 -8.21 7.56 0.06
CA MET A 46 -8.18 6.15 -0.37
C MET A 46 -8.14 5.20 0.83
N ILE A 47 -7.26 5.45 1.80
CA ILE A 47 -7.16 4.63 3.03
C ILE A 47 -8.48 4.68 3.82
N ARG A 48 -9.12 5.85 3.89
CA ARG A 48 -10.41 6.00 4.57
C ARG A 48 -11.52 5.21 3.87
N GLU A 49 -11.53 5.20 2.54
CA GLU A 49 -12.49 4.46 1.72
C GLU A 49 -12.28 2.95 1.85
N GLU A 50 -11.05 2.46 1.67
CA GLU A 50 -10.72 1.04 1.88
C GLU A 50 -11.11 0.55 3.28
N LEU A 51 -10.84 1.35 4.33
CA LEU A 51 -11.22 0.99 5.69
C LEU A 51 -12.74 0.91 5.87
N ARG A 52 -13.50 1.78 5.20
CA ARG A 52 -14.97 1.76 5.21
C ARG A 52 -15.50 0.53 4.50
N GLU A 53 -14.93 0.16 3.36
CA GLU A 53 -15.30 -1.05 2.61
C GLU A 53 -15.03 -2.33 3.41
N LEU A 54 -13.87 -2.43 4.05
CA LEU A 54 -13.53 -3.54 4.95
C LEU A 54 -14.54 -3.66 6.11
N SER A 55 -14.88 -2.54 6.73
CA SER A 55 -15.85 -2.50 7.84
C SER A 55 -17.28 -2.87 7.39
N ALA A 56 -17.65 -2.54 6.16
CA ALA A 56 -18.95 -2.91 5.58
C ALA A 56 -19.01 -4.41 5.20
N GLY A 57 -17.89 -4.97 4.73
CA GLY A 57 -17.71 -6.41 4.52
C GLY A 57 -17.84 -7.21 5.82
N GLU A 58 -17.28 -6.70 6.94
CA GLU A 58 -17.41 -7.33 8.26
C GLU A 58 -18.85 -7.29 8.81
N ARG A 59 -19.60 -6.19 8.60
CA ARG A 59 -21.00 -6.08 9.07
C ARG A 59 -21.99 -6.98 8.33
N SER A 60 -21.67 -7.41 7.11
CA SER A 60 -22.53 -8.35 6.36
C SER A 60 -22.41 -9.79 6.86
N LEU A 61 -21.43 -10.09 7.73
CA LEU A 61 -21.27 -11.39 8.39
C LEU A 61 -21.97 -11.49 9.76
N THR A 62 -22.56 -10.41 10.25
CA THR A 62 -23.42 -10.42 11.45
C THR A 62 -24.89 -10.68 11.11
N ALA A 63 -25.16 -11.81 10.43
CA ALA A 63 -26.47 -12.44 10.57
C ALA A 63 -26.49 -13.14 11.93
N ALA A 64 -27.47 -12.78 12.77
CA ALA A 64 -27.62 -13.22 14.16
C ALA A 64 -27.19 -14.69 14.35
N ALA A 65 -26.23 -14.91 15.26
CA ALA A 65 -25.82 -16.24 15.65
C ALA A 65 -27.07 -17.02 16.15
N PRO A 66 -27.48 -18.10 15.47
CA PRO A 66 -28.38 -19.06 16.10
C PRO A 66 -27.57 -19.64 17.26
N ALA A 67 -28.08 -19.48 18.48
CA ALA A 67 -27.54 -20.15 19.65
C ALA A 67 -27.76 -21.66 19.52
N PHE A 68 -26.87 -22.36 18.79
CA PHE A 68 -26.87 -23.81 18.70
C PHE A 68 -25.43 -24.35 18.55
N PRO A 69 -25.20 -25.59 19.02
CA PRO A 69 -24.12 -25.92 19.92
C PRO A 69 -22.80 -26.16 19.18
N ASP A 70 -21.74 -26.15 19.99
CA ASP A 70 -20.44 -26.76 19.71
C ASP A 70 -20.53 -27.89 18.68
N ARG A 71 -20.07 -27.58 17.48
CA ARG A 71 -19.94 -28.52 16.37
C ARG A 71 -18.60 -28.27 15.71
N HIS A 72 -17.58 -28.91 16.27
CA HIS A 72 -16.41 -29.36 15.51
C HIS A 72 -16.83 -30.30 14.36
N THR A 73 -17.55 -29.82 13.35
CA THR A 73 -17.96 -30.64 12.21
C THR A 73 -18.15 -29.77 10.97
N GLY A 74 -17.24 -29.92 10.01
CA GLY A 74 -17.39 -29.41 8.65
C GLY A 74 -16.20 -28.59 8.17
N VAL A 75 -15.10 -29.25 7.80
CA VAL A 75 -14.16 -28.64 6.85
C VAL A 75 -14.95 -28.42 5.55
N VAL A 76 -15.24 -27.17 5.20
CA VAL A 76 -16.02 -26.79 4.01
C VAL A 76 -15.25 -27.12 2.74
N ALA A 77 -13.92 -26.98 2.76
CA ALA A 77 -13.04 -27.38 1.68
C ALA A 77 -11.65 -27.79 2.21
N LYS A 78 -11.03 -28.81 1.63
CA LYS A 78 -9.65 -29.19 1.95
C LYS A 78 -8.70 -28.58 0.91
N PRO A 79 -7.63 -27.87 1.31
CA PRO A 79 -6.64 -27.40 0.36
C PRO A 79 -5.95 -28.59 -0.30
N TYR A 80 -5.69 -28.46 -1.60
CA TYR A 80 -4.89 -29.44 -2.32
C TYR A 80 -3.45 -29.42 -1.79
N PRO A 81 -2.74 -30.56 -1.78
CA PRO A 81 -1.31 -30.56 -1.50
C PRO A 81 -0.54 -29.76 -2.54
N TYR A 82 0.52 -29.08 -2.13
CA TYR A 82 1.42 -28.41 -3.07
C TYR A 82 2.10 -29.46 -3.96
N ASN A 83 1.89 -29.35 -5.27
CA ASN A 83 2.36 -30.33 -6.27
C ASN A 83 3.50 -29.80 -7.15
N GLY A 84 3.99 -28.58 -6.89
CA GLY A 84 5.06 -27.93 -7.65
C GLY A 84 4.71 -27.50 -9.08
N LYS A 85 3.47 -27.71 -9.54
CA LYS A 85 3.03 -27.32 -10.90
C LYS A 85 2.56 -25.87 -10.97
N THR A 86 2.02 -25.36 -9.87
CA THR A 86 1.56 -23.98 -9.71
C THR A 86 2.60 -23.20 -8.91
N SER A 87 2.77 -21.90 -9.16
CA SER A 87 3.66 -21.08 -8.34
C SER A 87 3.22 -21.09 -6.87
N TRP A 88 4.19 -20.95 -5.96
CA TRP A 88 3.94 -20.93 -4.52
C TRP A 88 2.95 -19.85 -4.12
N ASP A 89 3.03 -18.65 -4.72
CA ASP A 89 2.15 -17.52 -4.39
C ASP A 89 0.69 -17.82 -4.73
N ILE A 90 0.44 -18.43 -5.90
CA ILE A 90 -0.92 -18.81 -6.32
C ILE A 90 -1.46 -19.92 -5.42
N TYR A 91 -0.61 -20.91 -5.08
CA TYR A 91 -0.97 -21.96 -4.15
C TYR A 91 -1.33 -21.41 -2.76
N TYR A 92 -0.48 -20.54 -2.22
CA TYR A 92 -0.65 -19.95 -0.89
C TYR A 92 -1.91 -19.09 -0.81
N MET A 93 -2.22 -18.33 -1.85
CA MET A 93 -3.48 -17.58 -1.96
C MET A 93 -4.71 -18.49 -1.90
N GLN A 94 -4.70 -19.63 -2.61
CA GLN A 94 -5.80 -20.61 -2.57
C GLN A 94 -5.95 -21.26 -1.19
N PHE A 95 -4.81 -21.62 -0.57
CA PHE A 95 -4.78 -22.16 0.79
C PHE A 95 -5.38 -21.18 1.80
N GLU A 96 -4.98 -19.91 1.75
CA GLU A 96 -5.49 -18.86 2.64
C GLU A 96 -7.00 -18.61 2.47
N ASN A 97 -7.50 -18.65 1.23
CA ASN A 97 -8.94 -18.55 0.98
C ASN A 97 -9.72 -19.70 1.61
N ILE A 98 -9.21 -20.93 1.50
CA ILE A 98 -9.82 -22.12 2.11
C ILE A 98 -9.75 -22.05 3.65
N ALA A 99 -8.62 -21.62 4.19
CA ALA A 99 -8.44 -21.44 5.62
C ALA A 99 -9.43 -20.40 6.19
N ARG A 100 -9.69 -19.32 5.44
CA ARG A 100 -10.72 -18.32 5.76
C ARG A 100 -12.12 -18.92 5.74
N MET A 101 -12.48 -19.66 4.68
CA MET A 101 -13.79 -20.32 4.57
C MET A 101 -14.06 -21.33 5.70
N ASN A 102 -13.01 -21.98 6.20
CA ASN A 102 -13.10 -22.95 7.28
C ASN A 102 -12.91 -22.34 8.68
N ASN A 103 -12.74 -21.02 8.81
CA ASN A 103 -12.41 -20.34 10.07
C ASN A 103 -11.20 -20.97 10.79
N TRP A 104 -10.14 -21.30 10.05
CA TRP A 104 -8.93 -21.90 10.63
C TRP A 104 -8.13 -20.88 11.44
N SER A 105 -7.77 -21.25 12.67
CA SER A 105 -6.75 -20.56 13.44
C SER A 105 -5.36 -20.78 12.83
N ASN A 106 -4.39 -19.93 13.17
CA ASN A 106 -3.01 -20.07 12.72
C ASN A 106 -2.40 -21.43 13.10
N GLU A 107 -2.75 -21.95 14.27
CA GLU A 107 -2.35 -23.30 14.72
C GLU A 107 -2.88 -24.38 13.77
N LYS A 108 -4.16 -24.28 13.37
CA LYS A 108 -4.80 -25.22 12.44
C LYS A 108 -4.19 -25.13 11.04
N LYS A 109 -3.81 -23.92 10.59
CA LYS A 109 -3.09 -23.70 9.34
C LYS A 109 -1.72 -24.39 9.34
N LEU A 110 -0.96 -24.24 10.43
CA LEU A 110 0.36 -24.86 10.60
C LEU A 110 0.28 -26.40 10.54
N VAL A 111 -0.70 -27.00 11.21
CA VAL A 111 -0.95 -28.46 11.14
C VAL A 111 -1.26 -28.92 9.72
N CYS A 112 -1.95 -28.11 8.91
CA CYS A 112 -2.26 -28.46 7.52
C CYS A 112 -1.07 -28.29 6.57
N LEU A 113 -0.15 -27.36 6.86
CA LEU A 113 1.06 -27.13 6.07
C LEU A 113 2.18 -28.11 6.42
N HIS A 114 2.20 -28.63 7.65
CA HIS A 114 3.13 -29.64 8.14
C HIS A 114 2.38 -30.90 8.58
N PRO A 115 1.89 -31.74 7.64
CA PRO A 115 1.43 -33.07 8.00
C PRO A 115 2.64 -33.89 8.47
N CYS A 116 2.63 -34.31 9.75
CA CYS A 116 3.53 -35.36 10.25
C CYS A 116 3.32 -36.68 9.50
#